data_AF-A0AAT9GTL6-F1
#
_entry.id   AF-A0AAT9GTL6-F1
#
_cell.length_a   1.000
_cell.length_b   1.000
_cell.length_c   1.000
_cell.angle_alpha   90.00
_cell.angle_beta   90.00
_cell.angle_gamma   90.00
#
_symmetry.space_group_name_H-M   'P 1'
#
loop_
_entity.id
_entity.type
_entity.pdbx_description
1 polymer ?
#
loop_
_entity_poly.entity_id
_entity_poly.type
_entity_poly.pdbx_seq_one_letter_code
_entity_poly.pdbx_strand_id
1 'polypeptide(L)'
;MLIDEPYENVDPSKRLSIAKLLKENIKDGFITTHELDLLKQFNSWPLYIILSERVYGPIITEDFLNSTIVEGEIPNAILTLDVGGKKISIMRDNGSGIKVLTLGNINRLYGVV
;
A
#
# COMPACT_ATOMS: atom_id res chain seq x y z
N MET A 1 -10.46 -3.42 16.33
CA MET A 1 -9.29 -2.75 16.94
C MET A 1 -8.67 -1.80 15.92
N LEU A 2 -8.14 -0.64 16.32
CA LEU A 2 -7.36 0.24 15.44
C LEU A 2 -5.96 0.34 16.01
N ILE A 3 -4.96 0.11 15.17
CA ILE A 3 -3.55 0.20 15.54
C ILE A 3 -2.89 1.17 14.58
N ASP A 4 -2.44 2.28 15.14
CA ASP A 4 -1.89 3.39 14.38
C ASP A 4 -0.36 3.37 14.41
N GLU A 5 0.25 3.36 13.23
CA GLU A 5 1.70 3.40 12.99
C GLU A 5 2.54 2.49 13.93
N PRO A 6 2.23 1.18 14.06
CA PRO A 6 2.84 0.31 15.08
C PRO A 6 4.34 0.03 14.91
N TYR A 7 4.95 0.56 13.87
CA TYR A 7 6.36 0.33 13.50
C TYR A 7 7.19 1.62 13.42
N GLU A 8 6.54 2.77 13.61
CA GLU A 8 7.21 4.05 13.57
C GLU A 8 8.22 4.13 14.73
N ASN A 9 9.45 4.58 14.42
CA ASN A 9 10.56 4.65 15.37
C ASN A 9 10.94 3.29 16.02
N VAL A 10 10.51 2.16 15.43
CA VAL A 10 10.89 0.82 15.88
C VAL A 10 12.10 0.30 15.11
N ASP A 11 13.08 -0.23 15.84
CA ASP A 11 14.26 -0.91 15.28
C ASP A 11 13.87 -1.94 14.21
N PRO A 12 14.56 -1.99 13.05
CA PRO A 12 14.25 -2.94 11.99
C PRO A 12 14.19 -4.41 12.44
N SER A 13 15.05 -4.80 13.40
CA SER A 13 15.08 -6.16 13.96
C SER A 13 13.84 -6.52 14.78
N LYS A 14 13.14 -5.52 15.35
CA LYS A 14 11.93 -5.71 16.16
C LYS A 14 10.64 -5.65 15.34
N ARG A 15 10.67 -5.02 14.16
CA ARG A 15 9.50 -4.89 13.27
C ARG A 15 8.90 -6.26 12.91
N LEU A 16 9.72 -7.27 12.67
CA LEU A 16 9.24 -8.63 12.38
C LEU A 16 8.49 -9.26 13.56
N SER A 17 8.97 -9.05 14.79
CA SER A 17 8.32 -9.54 16.00
C SER A 17 6.96 -8.89 16.22
N ILE A 18 6.86 -7.58 15.96
CA ILE A 18 5.59 -6.84 16.02
C ILE A 18 4.62 -7.41 14.97
N ALA A 19 5.06 -7.54 13.72
CA ALA A 19 4.21 -8.07 12.65
C ALA A 19 3.68 -9.47 12.96
N LYS A 20 4.51 -10.34 13.55
CA LYS A 20 4.10 -11.65 14.03
C LYS A 20 3.02 -11.54 15.11
N LEU A 21 3.24 -10.72 16.12
CA LEU A 21 2.29 -10.53 17.23
C LEU A 21 0.95 -9.98 16.73
N LEU A 22 0.96 -9.02 15.82
CA LEU A 22 -0.26 -8.47 15.21
C LEU A 22 -1.04 -9.55 14.45
N LYS A 23 -0.37 -10.36 13.63
CA LYS A 23 -1.02 -11.46 12.88
C LYS A 23 -1.62 -12.55 13.77
N GLU A 24 -0.97 -12.87 14.87
CA GLU A 24 -1.43 -13.91 15.79
C GLU A 24 -2.67 -13.47 16.59
N ASN A 25 -2.66 -12.22 17.06
CA ASN A 25 -3.62 -11.73 18.05
C ASN A 25 -4.78 -10.92 17.46
N ILE A 26 -4.63 -10.33 16.28
CA ILE A 26 -5.67 -9.50 15.66
C ILE A 26 -6.48 -10.36 14.70
N LYS A 27 -7.77 -10.52 15.00
CA LYS A 27 -8.74 -11.17 14.12
C LYS A 27 -9.56 -10.15 13.33
N ASP A 28 -9.93 -9.04 13.97
CA ASP A 28 -10.72 -7.96 13.36
C ASP A 28 -10.18 -6.57 13.75
N GLY A 29 -9.83 -5.77 12.76
CA GLY A 29 -9.33 -4.42 12.97
C GLY A 29 -8.64 -3.80 11.77
N PHE A 30 -8.11 -2.60 11.99
CA PHE A 30 -7.34 -1.85 11.03
C PHE A 30 -5.94 -1.61 11.59
N ILE A 31 -4.95 -1.73 10.71
CA ILE A 31 -3.58 -1.29 10.94
C ILE A 31 -3.31 -0.19 9.93
N THR A 32 -2.96 0.99 10.41
CA THR A 32 -2.60 2.12 9.54
C THR A 32 -1.09 2.26 9.51
N THR A 33 -0.54 2.50 8.32
CA THR A 33 0.86 2.87 8.16
C THR A 33 1.12 3.58 6.84
N HIS A 34 2.13 4.45 6.83
CA HIS A 34 2.70 5.04 5.61
C HIS A 34 3.91 4.28 5.06
N GLU A 35 4.42 3.25 5.75
CA GLU A 35 5.59 2.47 5.33
C GLU A 35 5.18 1.27 4.43
N LEU A 36 5.62 1.27 3.16
CA LEU A 36 5.23 0.24 2.19
C LEU A 36 5.96 -1.09 2.34
N ASP A 37 7.13 -1.10 2.97
CA ASP A 37 7.93 -2.31 3.17
C ASP A 37 7.28 -3.30 4.16
N LEU A 38 6.51 -2.78 5.12
CA LEU A 38 5.76 -3.55 6.10
C LEU A 38 4.69 -4.44 5.48
N LEU A 39 4.08 -3.98 4.39
CA LEU A 39 3.05 -4.70 3.65
C LEU A 39 3.49 -6.12 3.27
N LYS A 40 4.80 -6.35 3.08
CA LYS A 40 5.39 -7.68 2.79
C LYS A 40 5.11 -8.72 3.88
N GLN A 41 4.81 -8.28 5.10
CA GLN A 41 4.46 -9.16 6.21
C GLN A 41 2.99 -9.59 6.20
N PHE A 42 2.17 -8.95 5.36
CA PHE A 42 0.70 -9.05 5.30
C PHE A 42 0.17 -9.35 3.88
N ASN A 43 0.93 -10.13 3.10
CA ASN A 43 0.69 -10.41 1.67
C ASN A 43 -0.77 -10.78 1.31
N SER A 44 -1.51 -11.46 2.18
CA SER A 44 -2.90 -11.90 1.90
C SER A 44 -3.98 -11.02 2.52
N TRP A 45 -3.61 -9.88 3.10
CA TRP A 45 -4.57 -9.01 3.79
C TRP A 45 -5.23 -8.04 2.79
N PRO A 46 -6.49 -7.62 3.03
CA PRO A 46 -7.08 -6.49 2.33
C PRO A 46 -6.35 -5.20 2.70
N LEU A 47 -5.90 -4.49 1.68
CA LEU A 47 -5.30 -3.17 1.77
C LEU A 47 -6.29 -2.11 1.27
N TYR A 48 -6.38 -1.02 2.03
CA TYR A 48 -7.05 0.20 1.61
C TYR A 48 -6.02 1.32 1.56
N ILE A 49 -6.09 2.16 0.54
CA ILE A 49 -5.22 3.32 0.38
C ILE A 49 -6.04 4.57 0.68
N ILE A 50 -5.55 5.41 1.58
CA ILE A 50 -6.16 6.70 1.88
C ILE A 50 -5.33 7.79 1.20
N LEU A 51 -5.93 8.50 0.26
CA LEU A 51 -5.26 9.52 -0.54
C LEU A 51 -6.30 10.52 -1.07
N SER A 52 -5.95 11.81 -1.17
CA SER A 52 -6.85 12.86 -1.67
C SER A 52 -8.28 12.75 -1.12
N GLU A 53 -8.37 12.76 0.23
CA GLU A 53 -9.62 12.71 1.00
C GLU A 53 -10.52 11.49 0.71
N ARG A 54 -9.99 10.48 0.01
CA ARG A 54 -10.73 9.28 -0.43
C ARG A 54 -10.07 8.02 0.09
N VAL A 55 -10.89 6.98 0.21
CA VAL A 55 -10.47 5.62 0.52
C VAL A 55 -10.62 4.78 -0.75
N TYR A 56 -9.55 4.12 -1.14
CA TYR A 56 -9.48 3.27 -2.33
C TYR A 56 -9.21 1.82 -1.93
N GLY A 57 -9.83 0.87 -2.63
CA GLY A 57 -9.69 -0.56 -2.38
C GLY A 57 -11.04 -1.29 -2.28
N PRO A 58 -11.06 -2.53 -1.74
CA PRO A 58 -9.90 -3.28 -1.28
C PRO A 58 -9.01 -3.76 -2.43
N ILE A 59 -7.71 -3.82 -2.19
CA ILE A 59 -6.73 -4.55 -3.02
C ILE A 59 -6.01 -5.56 -2.12
N ILE A 60 -5.62 -6.73 -2.65
CA ILE A 60 -4.80 -7.66 -1.87
C ILE A 60 -3.38 -7.10 -1.79
N THR A 61 -2.78 -7.13 -0.59
CA THR A 61 -1.45 -6.56 -0.34
C THR A 61 -0.39 -7.09 -1.31
N GLU A 62 -0.39 -8.39 -1.59
CA GLU A 62 0.53 -9.02 -2.55
C GLU A 62 0.32 -8.51 -3.98
N ASP A 63 -0.93 -8.37 -4.42
CA ASP A 63 -1.25 -7.81 -5.74
C ASP A 63 -0.75 -6.36 -5.84
N PHE A 64 -0.90 -5.58 -4.77
CA PHE A 64 -0.39 -4.21 -4.70
C PHE A 64 1.13 -4.16 -4.75
N LEU A 65 1.84 -4.99 -3.98
CA LEU A 65 3.31 -4.99 -3.96
C LEU A 65 3.93 -5.42 -5.29
N ASN A 66 3.24 -6.29 -6.04
CA ASN A 66 3.66 -6.77 -7.35
C ASN A 66 3.13 -5.93 -8.52
N SER A 67 2.53 -4.77 -8.24
CA SER A 67 1.95 -3.89 -9.24
C SER A 67 2.92 -2.80 -9.72
N THR A 68 2.60 -2.22 -10.87
CA THR A 68 3.20 -0.99 -11.38
C THR A 68 2.20 0.15 -11.38
N ILE A 69 2.74 1.36 -11.31
CA ILE A 69 2.00 2.60 -11.32
C ILE A 69 2.23 3.28 -12.67
N VAL A 70 1.14 3.72 -13.28
CA VAL A 70 1.12 4.40 -14.58
C VAL A 70 0.25 5.65 -14.45
N GLU A 71 0.72 6.79 -14.97
CA GLU A 71 -0.10 8.01 -15.06
C GLU A 71 -1.21 7.83 -16.11
N GLY A 72 -2.41 8.29 -15.79
CA GLY A 72 -3.61 8.18 -16.61
C GLY A 72 -4.60 7.14 -16.09
N GLU A 73 -5.77 7.11 -16.72
CA GLU A 73 -6.81 6.10 -16.51
C GLU A 73 -6.64 5.00 -17.55
N ILE A 74 -6.14 3.84 -17.10
CA ILE A 74 -5.81 2.71 -17.96
C ILE A 74 -6.90 1.65 -17.85
N PRO A 75 -7.45 1.16 -18.98
CA PRO A 75 -8.39 0.04 -18.96
C PRO A 75 -7.80 -1.19 -18.27
N ASN A 76 -8.61 -1.87 -17.47
CA ASN A 76 -8.21 -3.05 -16.68
C ASN A 76 -7.20 -2.78 -15.55
N ALA A 77 -7.11 -1.54 -15.07
CA ALA A 77 -6.42 -1.24 -13.83
C ALA A 77 -7.01 -2.05 -12.65
N ILE A 78 -6.11 -2.51 -11.77
CA ILE A 78 -6.50 -3.11 -10.49
C ILE A 78 -7.22 -2.04 -9.66
N LEU A 79 -6.69 -0.81 -9.69
CA LEU A 79 -7.23 0.33 -8.98
C LEU A 79 -6.82 1.62 -9.69
N THR A 80 -7.73 2.59 -9.80
CA THR A 80 -7.42 3.94 -10.30
C THR A 80 -7.57 4.92 -9.15
N LEU A 81 -6.50 5.67 -8.87
CA LEU A 81 -6.43 6.72 -7.86
C LEU A 81 -6.65 8.09 -8.53
N ASP A 82 -7.28 9.00 -7.80
CA ASP A 82 -7.29 10.42 -8.12
C ASP A 82 -6.31 11.13 -7.18
N VAL A 83 -5.28 11.76 -7.76
CA VAL A 83 -4.20 12.43 -7.03
C VAL A 83 -4.05 13.83 -7.59
N GLY A 84 -4.52 14.82 -6.84
CA GLY A 84 -4.45 16.23 -7.27
C GLY A 84 -5.19 16.51 -8.59
N GLY A 85 -6.26 15.78 -8.91
CA GLY A 85 -7.03 15.92 -10.15
C GLY A 85 -6.47 15.13 -11.34
N LYS A 86 -5.36 14.41 -11.15
CA LYS A 86 -4.82 13.48 -12.14
C LYS A 86 -5.17 12.04 -11.78
N LYS A 87 -5.39 11.22 -12.80
CA LYS A 87 -5.62 9.78 -12.64
C LYS A 87 -4.29 9.05 -12.60
N ILE A 88 -4.17 8.10 -11.67
CA ILE A 88 -3.04 7.18 -11.58
C ILE A 88 -3.61 5.77 -11.53
N SER A 89 -3.18 4.91 -12.45
CA SER A 89 -3.59 3.51 -12.52
C SER A 89 -2.56 2.60 -11.88
N ILE A 90 -3.02 1.74 -10.97
CA ILE A 90 -2.28 0.61 -10.43
C ILE A 90 -2.60 -0.62 -11.29
N MET A 91 -1.58 -1.17 -11.94
CA MET A 91 -1.69 -2.25 -12.93
C MET A 91 -0.89 -3.47 -12.48
N ARG A 92 -1.27 -4.67 -12.92
CA ARG A 92 -0.35 -5.81 -12.84
C ARG A 92 0.93 -5.48 -13.63
N ASP A 93 2.09 -5.80 -13.07
CA ASP A 93 3.37 -5.53 -13.73
C ASP A 93 3.40 -6.23 -15.10
N ASN A 94 3.62 -5.44 -16.15
CA ASN A 94 3.76 -5.88 -17.53
C ASN A 94 5.10 -5.42 -18.15
N GLY A 95 6.05 -5.00 -17.31
CA GLY A 95 7.34 -4.45 -17.74
C GLY A 95 7.33 -2.94 -18.03
N SER A 96 6.23 -2.24 -17.76
CA SER A 96 6.10 -0.79 -17.92
C SER A 96 5.53 -0.12 -16.66
N GLY A 97 5.87 1.16 -16.47
CA GLY A 97 5.48 1.93 -15.27
C GLY A 97 6.48 1.84 -14.12
N ILE A 98 6.14 2.49 -13.01
CA ILE A 98 6.97 2.55 -11.80
C ILE A 98 6.53 1.42 -10.86
N LYS A 99 7.44 0.53 -10.47
CA LYS A 99 7.12 -0.53 -9.49
C LYS A 99 6.73 0.07 -8.15
N VAL A 100 5.61 -0.36 -7.57
CA VAL A 100 5.12 0.15 -6.27
C VAL A 100 6.20 0.07 -5.19
N LEU A 101 6.94 -1.04 -5.13
CA LEU A 101 8.02 -1.25 -4.16
C LEU A 101 9.14 -0.20 -4.22
N THR A 102 9.31 0.50 -5.34
CA THR A 102 10.35 1.53 -5.49
C THR A 102 9.92 2.89 -4.93
N LEU A 103 8.63 3.07 -4.61
CA LEU A 103 8.15 4.29 -3.98
C LEU A 103 8.69 4.46 -2.56
N GLY A 104 8.84 3.38 -1.80
CA GLY A 104 9.20 3.41 -0.37
C GLY A 104 8.08 3.96 0.53
N ASN A 105 7.46 5.07 0.15
CA ASN A 105 6.34 5.72 0.85
C ASN A 105 5.23 6.08 -0.14
N ILE A 106 3.97 5.90 0.26
CA ILE A 106 2.78 6.15 -0.56
C ILE A 106 2.67 7.61 -1.03
N ASN A 107 3.17 8.58 -0.25
CA ASN A 107 3.16 10.00 -0.58
C ASN A 107 3.98 10.33 -1.84
N ARG A 108 4.90 9.45 -2.25
CA ARG A 108 5.62 9.65 -3.52
C ARG A 108 4.72 9.62 -4.75
N LEU A 109 3.49 9.11 -4.64
CA LEU A 109 2.47 9.22 -5.69
C LEU A 109 2.20 10.67 -6.10
N TYR A 110 2.30 11.64 -5.16
CA TYR A 110 2.16 13.06 -5.47
C TYR A 110 3.32 13.65 -6.29
N GLY A 111 4.47 12.98 -6.35
CA GLY A 111 5.63 13.41 -7.15
C GLY A 111 5.74 12.68 -8.49
N VAL A 112 4.91 11.67 -8.73
CA VAL A 112 4.77 11.02 -10.05
C VAL A 112 3.89 11.85 -10.97
N VAL A 113 3.04 12.72 -10.40
CA VAL A 113 2.17 13.69 -11.08
C VAL A 113 2.81 15.05 -11.28
#